data_AF-A0A539EBT7-F1
#
_entry.id   AF-A0A539EBT7-F1
#
_cell.length_a   1.000
_cell.length_b   1.000
_cell.length_c   1.000
_cell.angle_alpha   90.00
_cell.angle_beta   90.00
_cell.angle_gamma   90.00
#
_symmetry.space_group_name_H-M   'P 1'
#
loop_
_entity.id
_entity.type
_entity.pdbx_description
1 polymer ?
#
loop_
_entity_poly.entity_id
_entity_poly.type
_entity_poly.pdbx_seq_one_letter_code
_entity_poly.pdbx_strand_id
1 'polypeptide(L)'
;MVLRVDQDHHRFREIIRGRIRRELKKYIAQGDMVGRQGEKLISIPVPSVDLPHFRLGKNQGGVGQGEGNAGDPVGEGEESDIGQAGEEPGHHLLEVELSLDELAAILGEELELPRIEPRGTRSVVSQRDRYRSVRRTGPESLRHFKRTYKKALRRQIASGIYDPARPVIIPIKEDRIYRSWKDTEEPESSAVIIYMMDVSGSMGDEQKEIVRIEAFWIDTWLQSQYRRLETRYIV
;
A
#
# COMPACT_ATOMS: atom_id res chain seq x y z
N MET A 1 13.64 -3.68 20.75
CA MET A 1 14.68 -4.58 20.21
C MET A 1 14.13 -5.08 18.89
N VAL A 2 14.66 -4.63 17.75
CA VAL A 2 14.16 -5.04 16.42
C VAL A 2 14.66 -6.47 16.17
N LEU A 3 13.80 -7.36 15.66
CA LEU A 3 14.20 -8.74 15.39
C LEU A 3 15.08 -8.78 14.15
N ARG A 4 16.08 -9.69 14.12
CA ARG A 4 16.94 -9.89 12.93
C ARG A 4 16.12 -10.12 11.65
N VAL A 5 15.04 -10.89 11.79
CA VAL A 5 14.10 -11.22 10.72
C VAL A 5 13.51 -9.95 10.07
N ASP A 6 13.11 -8.94 10.87
CA ASP A 6 12.61 -7.67 10.35
C ASP A 6 13.68 -6.93 9.54
N GLN A 7 14.93 -6.90 10.04
CA GLN A 7 16.06 -6.25 9.38
C GLN A 7 16.39 -6.92 8.04
N ASP A 8 16.38 -8.24 7.99
CA ASP A 8 16.63 -9.00 6.76
C ASP A 8 15.49 -8.82 5.75
N HIS A 9 14.22 -8.79 6.18
CA HIS A 9 13.09 -8.45 5.30
C HIS A 9 13.11 -7.00 4.80
N HIS A 10 13.60 -6.05 5.59
CA HIS A 10 13.80 -4.66 5.12
C HIS A 10 14.91 -4.59 4.07
N ARG A 11 16.06 -5.21 4.34
CA ARG A 11 17.19 -5.29 3.40
C ARG A 11 16.81 -6.02 2.10
N PHE A 12 16.02 -7.09 2.19
CA PHE A 12 15.49 -7.81 1.03
C PHE A 12 14.59 -6.91 0.17
N ARG A 13 13.65 -6.18 0.78
CA ARG A 13 12.80 -5.20 0.08
C ARG A 13 13.60 -4.06 -0.55
N GLU A 14 14.68 -3.58 0.09
CA GLU A 14 15.57 -2.58 -0.51
C GLU A 14 16.34 -3.12 -1.73
N ILE A 15 16.86 -4.35 -1.65
CA ILE A 15 17.56 -5.01 -2.76
C ILE A 15 16.60 -5.26 -3.93
N ILE A 16 15.38 -5.75 -3.66
CA ILE A 16 14.34 -5.94 -4.67
C ILE A 16 13.94 -4.61 -5.29
N ARG A 17 13.66 -3.58 -4.49
CA ARG A 17 13.36 -2.23 -5.00
C ARG A 17 14.47 -1.75 -5.93
N GLY A 18 15.73 -1.86 -5.51
CA GLY A 18 16.90 -1.51 -6.35
C GLY A 18 17.13 -2.39 -7.58
N ARG A 19 16.47 -3.55 -7.70
CA ARG A 19 16.51 -4.41 -8.88
C ARG A 19 15.33 -4.14 -9.82
N ILE A 20 14.10 -4.15 -9.31
CA ILE A 20 12.88 -3.76 -10.04
C ILE A 20 13.10 -2.38 -10.68
N ARG A 21 13.69 -1.44 -9.93
CA ARG A 21 14.10 -0.12 -10.42
C ARG A 21 14.92 -0.15 -11.73
N ARG A 22 15.94 -1.02 -11.82
CA ARG A 22 16.79 -1.18 -13.01
C ARG A 22 16.11 -1.95 -14.14
N GLU A 23 15.20 -2.85 -13.80
CA GLU A 23 14.49 -3.72 -14.76
C GLU A 23 13.15 -3.10 -15.21
N LEU A 24 12.67 -2.02 -14.56
CA LEU A 24 11.41 -1.31 -14.83
C LEU A 24 11.25 -0.93 -16.32
N LYS A 25 12.32 -0.44 -16.94
CA LYS A 25 12.35 -0.08 -18.37
C LYS A 25 12.07 -1.26 -19.30
N LYS A 26 12.37 -2.49 -18.87
CA LYS A 26 12.03 -3.71 -19.61
C LYS A 26 10.57 -4.08 -19.39
N TYR A 27 10.12 -4.12 -18.13
CA TYR A 27 8.71 -4.43 -17.79
C TYR A 27 7.72 -3.45 -18.45
N ILE A 28 8.03 -2.16 -18.53
CA ILE A 28 7.21 -1.16 -19.25
C ILE A 28 7.16 -1.47 -20.76
N ALA A 29 8.27 -1.87 -21.37
CA ALA A 29 8.39 -2.08 -22.80
C ALA A 29 7.84 -3.43 -23.30
N GLN A 30 7.78 -4.45 -22.43
CA GLN A 30 7.34 -5.80 -22.80
C GLN A 30 5.83 -6.05 -22.66
N GLY A 31 5.08 -5.15 -22.03
CA GLY A 31 3.64 -5.34 -21.79
C GLY A 31 3.30 -6.39 -20.71
N ASP A 32 4.32 -7.05 -20.14
CA ASP A 32 4.23 -8.09 -19.10
C ASP A 32 3.77 -7.57 -17.71
N MET A 33 2.70 -6.78 -17.67
CA MET A 33 1.96 -6.45 -16.45
C MET A 33 0.87 -7.49 -16.21
N VAL A 34 1.22 -8.54 -15.47
CA VAL A 34 0.30 -9.63 -15.13
C VAL A 34 -0.84 -9.12 -14.25
N GLY A 35 -2.07 -9.25 -14.76
CA GLY A 35 -3.26 -9.58 -13.98
C GLY A 35 -3.68 -8.60 -12.87
N ARG A 36 -4.44 -7.56 -13.24
CA ARG A 36 -5.22 -6.77 -12.26
C ARG A 36 -6.41 -7.58 -11.72
N GLN A 37 -6.34 -8.06 -10.48
CA GLN A 37 -7.48 -8.68 -9.79
C GLN A 37 -7.70 -8.10 -8.38
N GLY A 38 -8.71 -7.25 -8.23
CA GLY A 38 -9.12 -6.72 -6.92
C GLY A 38 -8.30 -5.51 -6.41
N GLU A 39 -8.11 -5.44 -5.09
CA GLU A 39 -7.57 -4.26 -4.39
C GLU A 39 -6.05 -4.09 -4.58
N LYS A 40 -5.69 -3.38 -5.66
CA LYS A 40 -4.45 -2.57 -5.80
C LYS A 40 -3.08 -3.28 -5.69
N LEU A 41 -3.01 -4.60 -5.77
CA LEU A 41 -1.74 -5.35 -5.82
C LEU A 41 -1.42 -5.71 -7.28
N ILE A 42 -0.14 -5.56 -7.65
CA ILE A 42 0.43 -5.98 -8.94
C ILE A 42 1.52 -7.00 -8.64
N SER A 43 1.44 -8.17 -9.27
CA SER A 43 2.49 -9.18 -9.21
C SER A 43 3.54 -8.90 -10.27
N ILE A 44 4.80 -8.70 -9.86
CA ILE A 44 5.95 -8.65 -10.77
C ILE A 44 6.76 -9.94 -10.61
N PRO A 45 6.93 -10.75 -11.66
CA PRO A 45 7.78 -11.93 -11.60
C PRO A 45 9.25 -11.50 -11.52
N VAL A 46 9.91 -11.84 -10.42
CA VAL A 46 11.34 -11.55 -10.21
C VAL A 46 12.15 -12.82 -10.48
N PRO A 47 13.24 -12.77 -11.27
CA PRO A 47 14.09 -13.94 -11.51
C PRO A 47 14.73 -14.44 -10.22
N SER A 48 14.31 -15.63 -9.78
CA SER A 48 14.93 -16.39 -8.70
C SER A 48 16.26 -17.02 -9.14
N VAL A 49 17.10 -17.34 -8.15
CA VAL A 49 18.26 -18.21 -8.33
C VAL A 49 18.06 -19.38 -7.39
N ASP A 50 17.87 -20.57 -7.93
CA ASP A 50 17.68 -21.77 -7.13
C ASP A 50 18.96 -22.14 -6.38
N LEU A 51 18.82 -22.50 -5.11
CA LEU A 51 19.93 -22.97 -4.31
C LEU A 51 20.35 -24.36 -4.82
N PRO A 52 21.65 -24.61 -5.07
CA PRO A 52 22.10 -25.91 -5.56
C PRO A 52 21.79 -27.00 -4.53
N HIS A 53 20.96 -27.97 -4.91
CA HIS A 53 20.64 -29.11 -4.06
C HIS A 53 21.77 -30.14 -4.11
N PHE A 54 22.36 -30.42 -2.95
CA PHE A 54 23.28 -31.54 -2.78
C PHE A 54 22.49 -32.86 -2.85
N ARG A 55 22.33 -33.42 -4.05
CA ARG A 55 21.92 -34.83 -4.21
C ARG A 55 23.05 -35.71 -3.65
N LEU A 56 22.74 -36.56 -2.67
CA LEU A 56 23.66 -37.59 -2.20
C LEU A 56 23.85 -38.58 -3.35
N GLY A 57 24.96 -38.47 -4.07
CA GLY A 57 25.31 -39.44 -5.10
C GLY A 57 25.42 -40.83 -4.48
N LYS A 58 24.75 -41.82 -5.09
CA LYS A 58 25.10 -43.24 -4.87
C LYS A 58 26.50 -43.47 -5.43
N ASN A 59 27.54 -43.07 -4.69
CA ASN A 59 28.90 -43.53 -4.95
C ASN A 59 28.85 -45.05 -4.92
N GLN A 60 29.13 -45.71 -6.05
CA GLN A 60 29.45 -47.13 -6.09
C GLN A 60 30.84 -47.37 -5.49
N GLY A 61 31.04 -46.91 -4.25
CA GLY A 61 32.14 -47.30 -3.37
C GLY A 61 31.79 -48.60 -2.65
N GLY A 62 31.35 -49.60 -3.43
CA GLY A 62 30.94 -50.90 -2.93
C GLY A 62 32.13 -51.75 -2.51
N VAL A 63 32.74 -51.43 -1.36
CA VAL A 63 33.54 -52.41 -0.61
C VAL A 63 32.59 -53.39 0.09
N GLY A 64 31.92 -54.20 -0.72
CA GLY A 64 31.22 -55.39 -0.26
C GLY A 64 32.25 -56.37 0.29
N GLN A 65 32.35 -56.46 1.61
CA GLN A 65 33.33 -57.31 2.27
C GLN A 65 32.89 -58.78 2.19
N GLY A 66 33.46 -59.52 1.23
CA GLY A 66 33.27 -60.96 1.05
C GLY A 66 34.35 -61.52 0.12
N GLU A 67 34.76 -62.77 0.32
CA GLU A 67 35.77 -63.42 -0.51
C GLU A 67 35.17 -63.83 -1.87
N GLY A 68 35.41 -63.02 -2.90
CA GLY A 68 35.12 -63.34 -4.30
C GLY A 68 36.42 -63.50 -5.09
N ASN A 69 36.46 -64.48 -6.00
CA ASN A 69 37.60 -64.70 -6.88
C ASN A 69 37.39 -63.99 -8.23
N ALA A 70 38.48 -63.73 -8.96
CA ALA A 70 38.42 -63.04 -10.25
C ALA A 70 37.72 -63.90 -11.31
N GLY A 71 36.43 -63.62 -11.55
CA GLY A 71 35.62 -64.30 -12.57
C GLY A 71 34.11 -64.32 -12.30
N ASP A 72 33.67 -64.07 -11.07
CA ASP A 72 32.26 -64.18 -10.69
C ASP A 72 31.41 -63.00 -11.24
N PRO A 73 30.27 -63.27 -11.95
CA PRO A 73 29.42 -62.21 -12.48
C PRO A 73 28.57 -61.56 -11.38
N VAL A 74 28.64 -60.23 -11.31
CA VAL A 74 27.77 -59.43 -10.43
C VAL A 74 26.36 -59.40 -11.02
N GLY A 75 25.40 -59.99 -10.34
CA GLY A 75 24.00 -59.95 -10.75
C GLY A 75 23.37 -58.58 -10.52
N GLU A 76 22.83 -57.97 -11.58
CA GLU A 76 21.94 -56.82 -11.44
C GLU A 76 20.61 -57.29 -10.83
N GLY A 77 20.18 -56.62 -9.75
CA GLY A 77 18.87 -56.88 -9.16
C GLY A 77 17.77 -56.21 -9.97
N GLU A 78 16.74 -56.97 -10.36
CA GLU A 78 15.51 -56.44 -10.92
C GLU A 78 14.75 -55.63 -9.86
N GLU A 79 14.63 -54.31 -10.03
CA GLU A 79 13.63 -53.50 -9.31
C GLU A 79 12.56 -52.99 -10.27
N SER A 80 11.48 -53.76 -10.30
CA SER A 80 10.06 -53.42 -10.51
C SER A 80 9.70 -52.01 -11.00
N ASP A 81 8.95 -51.98 -12.09
CA ASP A 81 8.22 -50.82 -12.62
C ASP A 81 7.24 -50.22 -11.59
N ILE A 82 7.56 -49.01 -11.10
CA ILE A 82 6.67 -48.17 -10.30
C ILE A 82 6.68 -46.78 -10.96
N GLY A 83 5.50 -46.32 -11.35
CA GLY A 83 5.34 -45.23 -12.32
C GLY A 83 6.10 -43.95 -11.99
N GLN A 84 6.70 -43.36 -13.03
CA GLN A 84 7.39 -42.08 -12.98
C GLN A 84 6.44 -40.95 -12.53
N ALA A 85 6.54 -40.55 -11.27
CA ALA A 85 6.15 -39.21 -10.87
C ALA A 85 7.12 -38.22 -11.56
N GLY A 86 6.59 -37.16 -12.19
CA GLY A 86 7.42 -36.20 -12.91
C GLY A 86 8.49 -35.58 -12.02
N GLU A 87 9.76 -35.70 -12.39
CA GLU A 87 10.90 -35.13 -11.65
C GLU A 87 11.03 -33.61 -11.79
N GLU A 88 10.30 -32.97 -12.72
CA GLU A 88 10.39 -31.52 -12.92
C GLU A 88 9.68 -30.76 -11.80
N PRO A 89 10.40 -30.02 -10.93
CA PRO A 89 9.75 -29.10 -10.02
C PRO A 89 9.17 -27.97 -10.86
N GLY A 90 7.86 -27.73 -10.73
CA GLY A 90 7.24 -26.57 -11.37
C GLY A 90 8.00 -25.30 -11.00
N HIS A 91 8.38 -24.49 -12.00
CA HIS A 91 9.13 -23.26 -11.78
C HIS A 91 8.33 -22.30 -10.90
N HIS A 92 8.67 -22.26 -9.61
CA HIS A 92 8.11 -21.28 -8.67
C HIS A 92 8.79 -19.94 -8.94
N LEU A 93 8.31 -19.24 -9.97
CA LEU A 93 8.61 -17.83 -10.18
C LEU A 93 8.24 -17.08 -8.90
N LEU A 94 9.22 -16.36 -8.33
CA LEU A 94 8.97 -15.57 -7.14
C LEU A 94 8.18 -14.33 -7.53
N GLU A 95 6.86 -14.45 -7.44
CA GLU A 95 5.93 -13.35 -7.60
C GLU A 95 6.05 -12.38 -6.41
N VAL A 96 6.40 -11.13 -6.70
CA VAL A 96 6.45 -10.06 -5.71
C VAL A 96 5.22 -9.18 -5.88
N GLU A 97 4.32 -9.25 -4.91
CA GLU A 97 3.21 -8.31 -4.78
C GLU A 97 3.74 -6.92 -4.41
N LEU A 98 3.53 -5.95 -5.30
CA LEU A 98 3.74 -4.52 -5.03
C LEU A 98 2.42 -3.78 -4.99
N SER A 99 2.32 -2.80 -4.09
CA SER A 99 1.22 -1.83 -4.13
C SER A 99 1.41 -0.84 -5.28
N LEU A 100 0.30 -0.36 -5.85
CA LEU A 100 0.30 0.72 -6.86
C LEU A 100 1.09 1.96 -6.38
N ASP A 101 1.00 2.31 -5.10
CA ASP A 101 1.65 3.49 -4.53
C ASP A 101 3.18 3.32 -4.44
N GLU A 102 3.68 2.12 -4.12
CA GLU A 102 5.12 1.80 -4.14
C GLU A 102 5.67 1.78 -5.57
N LEU A 103 4.89 1.23 -6.51
CA LEU A 103 5.26 1.20 -7.92
C LEU A 103 5.31 2.62 -8.52
N ALA A 104 4.35 3.48 -8.18
CA ALA A 104 4.35 4.90 -8.55
C ALA A 104 5.56 5.65 -7.98
N ALA A 105 5.98 5.34 -6.75
CA ALA A 105 7.17 5.92 -6.14
C ALA A 105 8.46 5.50 -6.86
N ILE A 106 8.61 4.19 -7.17
CA ILE A 106 9.77 3.67 -7.93
C ILE A 106 9.85 4.33 -9.32
N LEU A 107 8.71 4.47 -10.01
CA LEU A 107 8.64 5.14 -11.31
C LEU A 107 8.98 6.63 -11.23
N GLY A 108 8.49 7.33 -10.21
CA GLY A 108 8.80 8.74 -9.96
C GLY A 108 10.28 8.99 -9.66
N GLU A 109 10.93 8.08 -8.94
CA GLU A 109 12.37 8.11 -8.67
C GLU A 109 13.21 7.87 -9.94
N GLU A 110 12.88 6.89 -10.77
CA GLU A 110 13.68 6.55 -11.98
C GLU A 110 13.53 7.52 -13.14
N LEU A 111 12.37 8.15 -13.28
CA LEU A 111 12.12 9.17 -14.30
C LEU A 111 12.47 10.58 -13.81
N GLU A 112 13.09 10.70 -12.62
CA GLU A 112 13.46 11.95 -11.95
C GLU A 112 12.33 12.99 -11.94
N LEU A 113 11.07 12.53 -11.80
CA LEU A 113 9.90 13.38 -11.98
C LEU A 113 9.83 14.44 -10.86
N PRO A 114 9.56 15.71 -11.20
CA PRO A 114 9.48 16.76 -10.20
C PRO A 114 8.32 16.48 -9.24
N ARG A 115 8.60 16.60 -7.93
CA ARG A 115 7.54 16.53 -6.92
C ARG A 115 6.53 17.64 -7.16
N ILE A 116 5.25 17.30 -7.20
CA ILE A 116 4.18 18.26 -7.47
C ILE A 116 3.99 19.12 -6.23
N GLU A 117 4.52 20.34 -6.25
CA GLU A 117 4.31 21.30 -5.17
C GLU A 117 2.87 21.84 -5.19
N PRO A 118 2.18 21.92 -4.03
CA PRO A 118 0.82 22.43 -3.97
C PRO A 118 0.78 23.94 -4.26
N ARG A 119 0.38 24.30 -5.48
CA ARG A 119 0.24 25.70 -5.96
C ARG A 119 -0.97 26.42 -5.35
N GLY A 120 -0.92 26.65 -4.05
CA GLY A 120 -1.90 27.43 -3.30
C GLY A 120 -3.22 26.68 -3.03
N THR A 121 -3.85 26.99 -1.90
CA THR A 121 -5.13 26.39 -1.50
C THR A 121 -6.29 27.00 -2.29
N ARG A 122 -6.91 26.22 -3.20
CA ARG A 122 -8.20 26.55 -3.83
C ARG A 122 -9.35 25.54 -3.58
N SER A 123 -9.12 24.23 -3.40
CA SER A 123 -10.15 23.23 -2.94
C SER A 123 -9.55 21.85 -2.57
N VAL A 124 -10.17 21.09 -1.64
CA VAL A 124 -9.62 19.85 -0.98
C VAL A 124 -10.08 19.75 0.47
N VAL A 125 -11.35 19.48 0.63
CA VAL A 125 -12.07 19.03 1.82
C VAL A 125 -11.40 17.81 2.48
N SER A 126 -10.35 18.04 3.26
CA SER A 126 -9.93 17.12 4.32
C SER A 126 -10.82 17.31 5.55
N GLN A 127 -11.22 16.21 6.16
CA GLN A 127 -12.03 16.22 7.37
C GLN A 127 -11.13 16.48 8.58
N ARG A 128 -11.40 17.59 9.29
CA ARG A 128 -10.79 17.89 10.59
C ARG A 128 -11.86 18.15 11.64
N ASP A 129 -11.80 17.37 12.71
CA ASP A 129 -12.68 17.49 13.87
C ASP A 129 -12.36 18.71 14.72
N ARG A 130 -12.71 19.90 14.23
CA ARG A 130 -12.61 21.13 15.02
C ARG A 130 -13.79 21.20 16.00
N TYR A 131 -13.49 21.14 17.31
CA TYR A 131 -14.44 21.34 18.42
C TYR A 131 -14.97 22.79 18.52
N ARG A 132 -15.66 23.28 17.49
CA ARG A 132 -16.20 24.66 17.40
C ARG A 132 -17.65 24.76 17.87
N SER A 133 -18.43 23.68 17.78
CA SER A 133 -19.85 23.67 18.13
C SER A 133 -20.06 23.42 19.62
N VAL A 134 -21.25 23.76 20.13
CA VAL A 134 -21.61 23.56 21.55
C VAL A 134 -22.99 22.95 21.71
N ARG A 135 -23.15 22.04 22.68
CA ARG A 135 -24.40 21.35 23.03
C ARG A 135 -24.73 21.52 24.51
N ARG A 136 -26.00 21.31 24.88
CA ARG A 136 -26.49 21.34 26.28
C ARG A 136 -26.24 20.02 27.04
N THR A 137 -25.90 18.96 26.31
CA THR A 137 -25.62 17.62 26.83
C THR A 137 -24.34 17.08 26.20
N GLY A 138 -23.60 16.25 26.94
CA GLY A 138 -22.34 15.65 26.51
C GLY A 138 -21.53 15.07 27.67
N PRO A 139 -20.38 14.42 27.41
CA PRO A 139 -19.48 13.91 28.43
C PRO A 139 -18.83 15.03 29.26
N GLU A 140 -18.62 14.82 30.56
CA GLU A 140 -18.06 15.85 31.46
C GLU A 140 -16.64 16.28 31.07
N SER A 141 -15.87 15.41 30.39
CA SER A 141 -14.56 15.73 29.78
C SER A 141 -14.63 16.83 28.71
N LEU A 142 -15.75 16.96 27.99
CA LEU A 142 -15.96 17.98 26.95
C LEU A 142 -16.66 19.24 27.50
N ARG A 143 -16.87 19.36 28.81
CA ARG A 143 -17.56 20.50 29.43
C ARG A 143 -16.80 21.82 29.23
N HIS A 144 -17.44 22.78 28.57
CA HIS A 144 -16.88 24.11 28.37
C HIS A 144 -17.03 24.98 29.62
N PHE A 145 -16.01 24.96 30.49
CA PHE A 145 -16.02 25.63 31.80
C PHE A 145 -16.45 27.11 31.75
N LYS A 146 -15.74 27.96 30.97
CA LYS A 146 -16.05 29.40 30.85
C LYS A 146 -17.49 29.72 30.40
N ARG A 147 -18.09 28.90 29.52
CA ARG A 147 -19.48 29.08 29.06
C ARG A 147 -20.49 28.61 30.12
N THR A 148 -20.22 27.48 30.75
CA THR A 148 -21.02 26.93 31.86
C THR A 148 -21.06 27.91 33.04
N TYR A 149 -19.90 28.43 33.46
CA TYR A 149 -19.78 29.43 34.52
C TYR A 149 -20.53 30.74 34.18
N LYS A 150 -20.37 31.27 32.95
CA LYS A 150 -21.09 32.47 32.51
C LYS A 150 -22.62 32.26 32.48
N LYS A 151 -23.10 31.04 32.23
CA LYS A 151 -24.53 30.73 32.27
C LYS A 151 -25.05 30.63 33.71
N ALA A 152 -24.31 29.95 34.60
CA ALA A 152 -24.63 29.87 36.02
C ALA A 152 -24.67 31.25 36.70
N LEU A 153 -23.67 32.12 36.43
CA LEU A 153 -23.65 33.50 36.90
C LEU A 153 -24.88 34.29 36.43
N ARG A 154 -25.22 34.22 35.14
CA ARG A 154 -26.41 34.89 34.59
C ARG A 154 -27.70 34.41 35.27
N ARG A 155 -27.82 33.10 35.54
CA ARG A 155 -28.96 32.53 36.26
C ARG A 155 -29.05 33.05 37.69
N GLN A 156 -27.95 33.04 38.45
CA GLN A 156 -27.94 33.51 39.84
C GLN A 156 -28.25 35.01 39.98
N ILE A 157 -27.77 35.84 39.04
CA ILE A 157 -28.13 37.26 38.96
C ILE A 157 -29.63 37.40 38.66
N ALA A 158 -30.13 36.71 37.64
CA ALA A 158 -31.54 36.79 37.25
C ALA A 158 -32.51 36.27 38.33
N SER A 159 -32.07 35.33 39.18
CA SER A 159 -32.85 34.83 40.32
C SER A 159 -32.65 35.63 41.61
N GLY A 160 -31.82 36.69 41.62
CA GLY A 160 -31.53 37.48 42.82
C GLY A 160 -30.75 36.76 43.92
N ILE A 161 -30.12 35.61 43.62
CA ILE A 161 -29.39 34.79 44.60
C ILE A 161 -27.88 35.17 44.62
N TYR A 162 -27.43 35.97 43.66
CA TYR A 162 -26.03 36.40 43.56
C TYR A 162 -25.69 37.51 44.57
N ASP A 163 -24.84 37.18 45.55
CA ASP A 163 -24.22 38.15 46.46
C ASP A 163 -22.85 38.62 45.91
N PRO A 164 -22.67 39.92 45.58
CA PRO A 164 -21.38 40.47 45.15
C PRO A 164 -20.27 40.38 46.21
N ALA A 165 -20.61 40.39 47.50
CA ALA A 165 -19.64 40.27 48.60
C ALA A 165 -19.19 38.83 48.84
N ARG A 166 -19.98 37.84 48.41
CA ARG A 166 -19.68 36.40 48.49
C ARG A 166 -20.07 35.68 47.19
N PRO A 167 -19.30 35.83 46.10
CA PRO A 167 -19.65 35.32 44.78
C PRO A 167 -19.47 33.80 44.64
N VAL A 168 -20.38 33.02 45.25
CA VAL A 168 -20.40 31.56 45.20
C VAL A 168 -21.26 31.08 44.02
N ILE A 169 -20.60 30.59 42.96
CA ILE A 169 -21.28 30.16 41.73
C ILE A 169 -21.26 28.64 41.61
N ILE A 170 -22.44 28.02 41.75
CA ILE A 170 -22.64 26.58 41.64
C ILE A 170 -23.42 26.28 40.34
N PRO A 171 -22.78 25.70 39.31
CA PRO A 171 -23.45 25.35 38.06
C PRO A 171 -24.37 24.13 38.23
N ILE A 172 -25.64 24.28 37.90
CA ILE A 172 -26.62 23.17 37.89
C ILE A 172 -26.62 22.47 36.53
N LYS A 173 -27.40 21.38 36.38
CA LYS A 173 -27.42 20.56 35.16
C LYS A 173 -27.82 21.38 33.93
N GLU A 174 -28.82 22.25 34.02
CA GLU A 174 -29.21 23.14 32.91
C GLU A 174 -28.14 24.14 32.50
N ASP A 175 -27.21 24.53 33.39
CA ASP A 175 -26.15 25.50 33.07
C ASP A 175 -25.02 24.88 32.22
N ARG A 176 -24.90 23.55 32.21
CA ARG A 176 -23.78 22.85 31.56
C ARG A 176 -23.83 23.03 30.04
N ILE A 177 -22.68 23.37 29.49
CA ILE A 177 -22.45 23.51 28.05
C ILE A 177 -21.23 22.67 27.70
N TYR A 178 -21.40 21.82 26.70
CA TYR A 178 -20.40 20.87 26.23
C TYR A 178 -19.87 21.31 24.87
N ARG A 179 -18.59 21.06 24.60
CA ARG A 179 -18.02 21.13 23.26
C ARG A 179 -18.52 19.94 22.45
N SER A 180 -18.87 20.18 21.20
CA SER A 180 -19.05 19.12 20.21
C SER A 180 -18.12 19.36 19.04
N TRP A 181 -17.73 18.29 18.38
CA TRP A 181 -17.18 18.39 17.03
C TRP A 181 -18.30 18.82 16.08
N LYS A 182 -17.92 19.53 15.03
CA LYS A 182 -18.71 19.60 13.81
C LYS A 182 -17.71 19.48 12.68
N ASP A 183 -17.87 18.43 11.89
CA ASP A 183 -17.08 18.13 10.72
C ASP A 183 -17.08 19.40 9.86
N THR A 184 -15.87 19.94 9.65
CA THR A 184 -15.66 21.18 8.93
C THR A 184 -14.70 20.88 7.79
N GLU A 185 -15.19 21.12 6.58
CA GLU A 185 -14.51 20.90 5.32
C GLU A 185 -13.44 22.01 5.08
N GLU A 186 -12.19 21.65 4.78
CA GLU A 186 -11.05 22.58 4.49
C GLU A 186 -10.70 22.61 2.96
N PRO A 187 -9.56 23.20 2.47
CA PRO A 187 -9.24 23.27 1.02
C PRO A 187 -7.79 22.95 0.55
N GLU A 188 -7.41 21.66 0.41
CA GLU A 188 -6.17 21.08 -0.16
C GLU A 188 -6.02 21.10 -1.72
N SER A 189 -6.07 19.96 -2.46
CA SER A 189 -5.87 19.90 -3.94
C SER A 189 -6.65 18.81 -4.72
N SER A 190 -7.60 19.20 -5.58
CA SER A 190 -8.26 18.31 -6.57
C SER A 190 -7.61 18.52 -7.95
N ALA A 191 -7.34 17.45 -8.69
CA ALA A 191 -6.86 17.52 -10.07
C ALA A 191 -7.79 16.76 -11.02
N VAL A 192 -7.85 17.21 -12.27
CA VAL A 192 -8.64 16.59 -13.35
C VAL A 192 -7.69 16.25 -14.49
N ILE A 193 -7.72 15.02 -14.97
CA ILE A 193 -6.97 14.57 -16.15
C ILE A 193 -7.97 14.19 -17.24
N ILE A 194 -7.70 14.64 -18.46
CA ILE A 194 -8.47 14.27 -19.65
C ILE A 194 -7.49 13.60 -20.61
N TYR A 195 -7.56 12.28 -20.71
CA TYR A 195 -6.87 11.53 -21.75
C TYR A 195 -7.69 11.59 -23.03
N MET A 196 -7.06 11.94 -24.14
CA MET A 196 -7.67 11.99 -25.47
C MET A 196 -6.84 11.10 -26.39
N MET A 197 -7.45 10.09 -26.99
CA MET A 197 -6.81 9.14 -27.90
C MET A 197 -7.31 9.37 -29.33
N ASP A 198 -6.43 9.29 -30.32
CA ASP A 198 -6.85 9.24 -31.73
C ASP A 198 -7.33 7.82 -32.09
N VAL A 199 -8.33 7.74 -32.96
CA VAL A 199 -8.91 6.48 -33.50
C VAL A 199 -8.90 6.45 -35.02
N SER A 200 -8.09 7.30 -35.65
CA SER A 200 -7.80 7.27 -37.08
C SER A 200 -7.30 5.90 -37.58
N GLY A 201 -7.41 5.65 -38.88
CA GLY A 201 -7.00 4.38 -39.50
C GLY A 201 -5.51 4.03 -39.37
N SER A 202 -4.66 4.99 -38.98
CA SER A 202 -3.24 4.79 -38.63
C SER A 202 -3.02 4.27 -37.21
N MET A 203 -4.04 4.24 -36.36
CA MET A 203 -3.98 3.70 -35.00
C MET A 203 -4.24 2.19 -35.04
N GLY A 204 -3.19 1.41 -35.31
CA GLY A 204 -3.19 -0.05 -35.17
C GLY A 204 -3.28 -0.50 -33.70
N ASP A 205 -3.32 -1.81 -33.50
CA ASP A 205 -3.52 -2.37 -32.16
C ASP A 205 -2.29 -2.17 -31.26
N GLU A 206 -1.08 -2.27 -31.80
CA GLU A 206 0.18 -1.95 -31.09
C GLU A 206 0.21 -0.50 -30.60
N GLN A 207 -0.19 0.47 -31.44
CA GLN A 207 -0.19 1.88 -31.05
C GLN A 207 -1.23 2.15 -29.95
N LYS A 208 -2.41 1.52 -30.03
CA LYS A 208 -3.45 1.60 -28.98
C LYS A 208 -2.99 0.96 -27.68
N GLU A 209 -2.22 -0.13 -27.73
CA GLU A 209 -1.65 -0.79 -26.55
C GLU A 209 -0.61 0.10 -25.86
N ILE A 210 0.34 0.67 -26.60
CA ILE A 210 1.33 1.62 -26.07
C ILE A 210 0.64 2.79 -25.37
N VAL A 211 -0.33 3.44 -26.02
CA VAL A 211 -1.05 4.60 -25.42
C VAL A 211 -1.86 4.20 -24.17
N ARG A 212 -2.39 2.96 -24.10
CA ARG A 212 -3.05 2.45 -22.88
C ARG A 212 -2.06 2.25 -21.74
N ILE A 213 -0.88 1.69 -22.03
CA ILE A 213 0.19 1.48 -21.05
C ILE A 213 0.69 2.84 -20.54
N GLU A 214 0.95 3.80 -21.42
CA GLU A 214 1.33 5.17 -21.06
C GLU A 214 0.28 5.85 -20.16
N ALA A 215 -1.00 5.82 -20.56
CA ALA A 215 -2.08 6.41 -19.77
C ALA A 215 -2.23 5.75 -18.38
N PHE A 216 -2.02 4.43 -18.29
CA PHE A 216 -2.01 3.71 -17.01
C PHE A 216 -0.88 4.17 -16.09
N TRP A 217 0.34 4.34 -16.63
CA TRP A 217 1.48 4.82 -15.84
C TRP A 217 1.30 6.25 -15.35
N ILE A 218 0.79 7.15 -16.19
CA ILE A 218 0.52 8.55 -15.83
C ILE A 218 -0.60 8.64 -14.79
N ASP A 219 -1.67 7.85 -14.92
CA ASP A 219 -2.78 7.79 -13.94
C ASP A 219 -2.29 7.22 -12.60
N THR A 220 -1.50 6.14 -12.61
CA THR A 220 -0.88 5.55 -11.41
C THR A 220 0.04 6.53 -10.69
N TRP A 221 0.90 7.25 -11.43
CA TRP A 221 1.76 8.29 -10.86
C TRP A 221 0.95 9.42 -10.25
N LEU A 222 -0.06 9.96 -10.95
CA LEU A 222 -0.85 11.09 -10.47
C LEU A 222 -1.78 10.73 -9.30
N GLN A 223 -2.28 9.49 -9.22
CA GLN A 223 -3.02 8.99 -8.05
C GLN A 223 -2.15 8.95 -6.79
N SER A 224 -0.85 8.68 -6.90
CA SER A 224 0.08 8.73 -5.75
C SER A 224 0.30 10.15 -5.22
N GLN A 225 0.15 11.18 -6.07
CA GLN A 225 0.40 12.58 -5.70
C GLN A 225 -0.89 13.32 -5.26
N TYR A 226 -2.05 12.95 -5.80
CA TYR A 226 -3.33 13.61 -5.54
C TYR A 226 -4.34 12.71 -4.83
N ARG A 227 -4.77 13.11 -3.62
CA ARG A 227 -5.86 12.45 -2.87
C ARG A 227 -7.18 12.36 -3.63
N ARG A 228 -7.46 13.33 -4.50
CA ARG A 228 -8.69 13.40 -5.29
C ARG A 228 -8.35 13.75 -6.73
N LEU A 229 -8.35 12.72 -7.56
CA LEU A 229 -8.08 12.78 -8.99
C LEU A 229 -9.36 12.37 -9.74
N GLU A 230 -9.81 13.21 -10.67
CA GLU A 230 -10.91 12.87 -11.58
C GLU A 230 -10.34 12.62 -12.98
N THR A 231 -10.25 11.35 -13.36
CA THR A 231 -9.75 10.92 -14.67
C THR A 231 -10.91 10.73 -15.65
N ARG A 232 -10.78 11.30 -16.85
CA ARG A 232 -11.72 11.13 -17.97
C ARG A 232 -10.97 10.65 -19.21
N TYR A 233 -11.57 9.71 -19.94
CA TYR A 233 -11.06 9.19 -21.21
C TYR A 233 -12.00 9.64 -22.32
N ILE A 234 -11.43 10.19 -23.39
CA ILE A 234 -12.10 10.55 -24.63
C ILE A 234 -11.42 9.77 -25.74
N VAL A 235 -12.25 9.13 -26.56
CA VAL A 235 -11.89 8.33 -27.75
C VAL A 235 -12.82 8.79 -28.87
#